data_AF-A0ABD2MQ76-F1
#
_entry.id   AF-A0ABD2MQ76-F1
#
_cell.length_a   1.000
_cell.length_b   1.000
_cell.length_c   1.000
_cell.angle_alpha   90.00
_cell.angle_beta   90.00
_cell.angle_gamma   90.00
#
_symmetry.space_group_name_H-M   'P 1'
#
loop_
_entity.id
_entity.type
_entity.pdbx_description
1 polymer ?
#
loop_
_entity_poly.entity_id
_entity_poly.type
_entity_poly.pdbx_seq_one_letter_code
_entity_poly.pdbx_strand_id
1 'polypeptide(L)'
;MKQNIQLNESSTFEKVDSANTTETVLNFKNFKPGSIVVIKVSLLADSSRAVTEVRNLMREFSLIKQTGFSEVVKKLNLSDLNRALYRCDQEERDEGKGFDTYKIPGYGNLVYSGLQGFISLLSKIRPKNDLGHPMCDNLRQGNWMIDYIYQRLKADEGTEELGKWIEENTKSLKVVPSYLKPAYFDMVFTGIYIMLIEHSHRSMSSFVNKGSIFVKALSMGSLQFAAYIKSADLPTLSPKLSPPKPPTRLDENKKEIQACISLSAGLPHFSVGYMRNWGRDTFIALRGLFILTGRYQEARYHILGYAACLRHGLIPNLLDGGRNSRFNCRDAVWWWLYCIKCYVEDVPNGLKILEDKVSRIFPTDDSAAQQAGQADQSLQDVMQEALSRHFQGVTFREKRWK
;
A
#
# COMPACT_ATOMS: atom_id res chain seq x y z
N MET A 1 12.77 -54.09 -27.58
CA MET A 1 12.93 -52.82 -26.83
C MET A 1 12.90 -53.18 -25.34
N LYS A 2 13.99 -53.00 -24.60
CA LYS A 2 13.97 -53.25 -23.14
C LYS A 2 13.28 -52.06 -22.47
N GLN A 3 12.34 -52.30 -21.56
CA GLN A 3 11.53 -51.27 -20.90
C GLN A 3 11.55 -51.50 -19.38
N ASN A 4 11.29 -50.46 -18.60
CA ASN A 4 11.24 -50.51 -17.12
C ASN A 4 12.53 -51.05 -16.45
N ILE A 5 13.69 -50.84 -17.07
CA ILE A 5 14.98 -51.24 -16.51
C ILE A 5 15.30 -50.34 -15.30
N GLN A 6 15.62 -50.94 -14.17
CA GLN A 6 16.06 -50.21 -12.98
C GLN A 6 17.48 -49.64 -13.19
N LEU A 7 17.79 -48.53 -12.54
CA LEU A 7 19.04 -47.79 -12.78
C LEU A 7 20.31 -48.60 -12.46
N ASN A 8 20.23 -49.49 -11.47
CA ASN A 8 21.28 -50.45 -11.09
C ASN A 8 21.49 -51.58 -12.13
N GLU A 9 20.50 -51.84 -12.98
CA GLU A 9 20.54 -52.87 -14.04
C GLU A 9 20.86 -52.27 -15.41
N SER A 10 21.04 -50.94 -15.47
CA SER A 10 21.30 -50.23 -16.71
C SER A 10 22.73 -50.49 -17.20
N SER A 11 22.86 -51.04 -18.41
CA SER A 11 24.15 -51.11 -19.11
C SER A 11 24.51 -49.82 -19.84
N THR A 12 23.59 -48.83 -19.85
CA THR A 12 23.71 -47.58 -20.61
C THR A 12 24.08 -46.40 -19.71
N PHE A 13 23.58 -46.40 -18.47
CA PHE A 13 23.77 -45.34 -17.49
C PHE A 13 24.46 -45.86 -16.24
N GLU A 14 25.29 -45.02 -15.64
CA GLU A 14 25.72 -45.17 -14.25
C GLU A 14 25.23 -43.96 -13.45
N LYS A 15 24.71 -44.21 -12.24
CA LYS A 15 24.36 -43.14 -11.30
C LYS A 15 25.65 -42.64 -10.65
N VAL A 16 25.85 -41.33 -10.68
CA VAL A 16 26.96 -40.68 -9.99
C VAL A 16 26.47 -40.15 -8.66
N ASP A 17 27.25 -40.38 -7.60
CA ASP A 17 27.02 -39.73 -6.33
C ASP A 17 27.33 -38.24 -6.46
N SER A 18 26.27 -37.44 -6.52
CA SER A 18 26.37 -35.98 -6.48
C SER A 18 26.46 -35.52 -5.03
N ALA A 19 27.37 -34.60 -4.75
CA ALA A 19 27.39 -33.89 -3.46
C ALA A 19 26.11 -33.06 -3.23
N ASN A 20 25.37 -32.77 -4.29
CA ASN A 20 24.12 -32.02 -4.25
C ASN A 20 22.93 -32.99 -4.24
N THR A 21 22.25 -33.09 -3.09
CA THR A 21 21.11 -34.02 -2.86
C THR A 21 19.83 -33.64 -3.63
N THR A 22 19.86 -32.52 -4.35
CA THR A 22 18.70 -31.97 -5.07
C THR A 22 18.57 -32.47 -6.51
N GLU A 23 19.56 -33.21 -7.02
CA GLU A 23 19.62 -33.68 -8.41
C GLU A 23 20.08 -35.13 -8.50
N THR A 24 19.64 -35.82 -9.56
CA THR A 24 20.15 -37.16 -9.92
C THR A 24 21.01 -37.02 -11.16
N VAL A 25 22.31 -37.31 -11.03
CA VAL A 25 23.27 -37.24 -12.13
C VAL A 25 23.50 -38.63 -12.71
N LEU A 26 23.32 -38.76 -14.02
CA LEU A 26 23.53 -40.01 -14.76
C LEU A 26 24.62 -39.79 -15.82
N ASN A 27 25.67 -40.61 -15.77
CA ASN A 27 26.70 -40.64 -16.81
C ASN A 27 26.39 -41.73 -17.84
N PHE A 28 26.70 -41.46 -19.11
CA PHE A 28 26.65 -42.47 -20.16
C PHE A 28 27.88 -43.37 -20.08
N LYS A 29 27.66 -44.69 -20.09
CA LYS A 29 28.75 -45.68 -20.08
C LYS A 29 29.05 -46.25 -21.46
N ASN A 30 28.02 -46.69 -22.18
CA ASN A 30 28.14 -47.41 -23.45
C ASN A 30 27.12 -46.92 -24.49
N PHE A 31 27.01 -45.60 -24.66
CA PHE A 31 26.02 -45.00 -25.57
C PHE A 31 26.60 -44.79 -26.97
N LYS A 32 26.32 -45.75 -27.87
CA LYS A 32 26.82 -45.73 -29.26
C LYS A 32 26.01 -44.76 -30.14
N PRO A 33 26.63 -44.17 -31.19
CA PRO A 33 25.89 -43.41 -32.20
C PRO A 33 24.70 -44.19 -32.79
N GLY A 34 23.56 -43.53 -32.97
CA GLY A 34 22.32 -44.16 -33.45
C GLY A 34 21.48 -44.86 -32.37
N SER A 35 21.89 -44.81 -31.10
CA SER A 35 21.10 -45.32 -29.97
C SER A 35 20.05 -44.31 -29.53
N ILE A 36 18.89 -44.79 -29.07
CA ILE A 36 17.85 -43.98 -28.43
C ILE A 36 17.65 -44.50 -27.02
N VAL A 37 17.50 -43.58 -26.07
CA VAL A 37 17.13 -43.90 -24.71
C VAL A 37 16.02 -42.98 -24.23
N VAL A 38 15.07 -43.54 -23.49
CA VAL A 38 13.95 -42.80 -22.92
C VAL A 38 14.06 -42.95 -21.41
N ILE A 39 14.15 -41.82 -20.72
CA ILE A 39 14.26 -41.77 -19.27
C ILE A 39 12.97 -41.17 -18.74
N LYS A 40 12.33 -41.87 -17.80
CA LYS A 40 11.23 -41.32 -17.02
C LYS A 40 11.84 -40.54 -15.86
N VAL A 41 11.62 -39.23 -15.84
CA VAL A 41 12.05 -38.36 -14.74
C VAL A 41 10.87 -37.97 -13.86
N SER A 42 11.12 -37.86 -12.56
CA SER A 42 10.16 -37.36 -11.57
C SER A 42 10.87 -36.41 -10.62
N LEU A 43 10.13 -35.46 -10.06
CA LEU A 43 10.63 -34.63 -8.97
C LEU A 43 10.95 -35.51 -7.75
N LEU A 44 11.94 -35.08 -6.96
CA LEU A 44 12.20 -35.64 -5.64
C LEU A 44 10.95 -35.53 -4.78
N ALA A 45 10.78 -36.46 -3.82
CA ALA A 45 9.57 -36.54 -3.00
C ALA A 45 9.22 -35.20 -2.33
N ASP A 46 10.21 -34.50 -1.79
CA ASP A 46 10.03 -33.21 -1.12
C ASP A 46 9.62 -32.11 -2.10
N SER A 47 10.30 -32.03 -3.26
CA SER A 47 9.95 -31.09 -4.32
C SER A 47 8.54 -31.37 -4.90
N SER A 48 8.17 -32.64 -5.04
CA SER A 48 6.85 -33.04 -5.51
C SER A 48 5.75 -32.66 -4.50
N ARG A 49 5.99 -32.86 -3.20
CA ARG A 49 5.09 -32.41 -2.13
C ARG A 49 4.96 -30.89 -2.14
N ALA A 50 6.07 -30.16 -2.18
CA ALA A 50 6.08 -28.71 -2.21
C ALA A 50 5.32 -28.14 -3.42
N VAL A 51 5.53 -28.70 -4.62
CA VAL A 51 4.78 -28.31 -5.82
C VAL A 51 3.29 -28.58 -5.66
N THR A 52 2.91 -29.70 -5.03
CA THR A 52 1.51 -30.04 -4.78
C THR A 52 0.85 -29.07 -3.80
N GLU A 53 1.55 -28.72 -2.72
CA GLU A 53 1.09 -27.75 -1.73
C GLU A 53 0.87 -26.36 -2.34
N VAL A 54 1.83 -25.86 -3.13
CA VAL A 54 1.67 -24.57 -3.85
C VAL A 54 0.49 -24.62 -4.81
N ARG A 55 0.29 -25.74 -5.53
CA ARG A 55 -0.87 -25.90 -6.41
C ARG A 55 -2.20 -25.95 -5.66
N ASN A 56 -2.22 -26.53 -4.47
CA ASN A 56 -3.40 -26.53 -3.61
C ASN A 56 -3.72 -25.11 -3.13
N LEU A 57 -2.71 -24.34 -2.71
CA LEU A 57 -2.87 -22.92 -2.36
C LEU A 57 -3.47 -22.12 -3.52
N MET A 58 -3.03 -22.36 -4.76
CA MET A 58 -3.59 -21.68 -5.93
C MET A 58 -5.08 -21.98 -6.16
N ARG A 59 -5.52 -23.19 -5.81
CA ARG A 59 -6.95 -23.55 -5.90
C ARG A 59 -7.78 -22.73 -4.92
N GLU A 60 -7.24 -22.37 -3.77
CA GLU A 60 -7.92 -21.50 -2.81
C GLU A 60 -8.21 -20.11 -3.39
N PHE A 61 -7.32 -19.55 -4.21
CA PHE A 61 -7.57 -18.27 -4.88
C PHE A 61 -8.62 -18.34 -5.99
N SER A 62 -8.84 -19.53 -6.57
CA SER A 62 -9.80 -19.73 -7.66
C SER A 62 -11.22 -20.03 -7.16
N LEU A 63 -11.34 -20.51 -5.91
CA LEU A 63 -12.62 -20.86 -5.32
C LEU A 63 -13.24 -19.62 -4.66
N ILE A 64 -14.46 -19.26 -5.06
CA ILE A 64 -15.31 -18.24 -4.39
C ILE A 64 -15.83 -18.78 -3.03
N LYS A 65 -15.02 -19.54 -2.30
CA LYS A 65 -15.33 -20.00 -0.95
C LYS A 65 -14.57 -19.13 0.04
N GLN A 66 -15.12 -18.97 1.23
CA GLN A 66 -14.39 -18.37 2.35
C GLN A 66 -13.18 -19.26 2.67
N THR A 67 -12.01 -18.82 2.23
CA THR A 67 -10.72 -19.41 2.58
C THR A 67 -10.16 -18.71 3.81
N GLY A 68 -9.18 -19.32 4.49
CA GLY A 68 -8.48 -18.66 5.59
C GLY A 68 -7.89 -17.31 5.16
N PHE A 69 -7.44 -17.20 3.91
CA PHE A 69 -6.95 -15.95 3.35
C PHE A 69 -8.03 -14.87 3.21
N SER A 70 -9.25 -15.25 2.80
CA SER A 70 -10.35 -14.28 2.69
C SER A 70 -10.68 -13.63 4.03
N GLU A 71 -10.54 -14.35 5.14
CA GLU A 71 -10.78 -13.79 6.48
C GLU A 71 -9.69 -12.80 6.90
N VAL A 72 -8.43 -13.09 6.55
CA VAL A 72 -7.31 -12.15 6.76
C VAL A 72 -7.52 -10.88 5.95
N VAL A 73 -7.87 -11.01 4.66
CA VAL A 73 -8.08 -9.86 3.76
C VAL A 73 -9.26 -8.99 4.21
N LYS A 74 -10.36 -9.58 4.69
CA LYS A 74 -11.54 -8.84 5.17
C LYS A 74 -11.24 -7.87 6.33
N LYS A 75 -10.23 -8.17 7.14
CA LYS A 75 -9.83 -7.33 8.29
C LYS A 75 -9.04 -6.09 7.87
N LEU A 76 -8.46 -6.09 6.66
CA LEU A 76 -7.66 -4.98 6.16
C LEU A 76 -8.56 -3.79 5.83
N ASN A 77 -8.19 -2.62 6.34
CA ASN A 77 -8.77 -1.36 5.92
C ASN A 77 -8.02 -0.80 4.69
N LEU A 78 -8.51 0.30 4.13
CA LEU A 78 -7.91 0.92 2.94
C LEU A 78 -6.49 1.49 3.21
N SER A 79 -6.16 1.89 4.44
CA SER A 79 -4.79 2.27 4.81
C SER A 79 -3.85 1.06 4.84
N ASP A 80 -4.30 -0.08 5.34
CA ASP A 80 -3.50 -1.31 5.34
C ASP A 80 -3.23 -1.80 3.91
N LEU A 81 -4.21 -1.62 3.02
CA LEU A 81 -4.08 -1.91 1.59
C LEU A 81 -3.06 -1.01 0.88
N ASN A 82 -2.90 0.26 1.27
CA ASN A 82 -1.79 1.08 0.78
C ASN A 82 -0.45 0.42 1.10
N ARG A 83 -0.26 -0.03 2.36
CA ARG A 83 0.97 -0.70 2.77
C ARG A 83 1.16 -2.02 2.02
N ALA A 84 0.11 -2.82 1.84
CA ALA A 84 0.21 -4.10 1.14
C ALA A 84 0.55 -3.96 -0.35
N LEU A 85 -0.01 -2.94 -1.02
CA LEU A 85 0.05 -2.83 -2.48
C LEU A 85 1.11 -1.84 -2.97
N TYR A 86 1.34 -0.72 -2.29
CA TYR A 86 2.07 0.44 -2.84
C TYR A 86 3.32 0.78 -2.02
N ARG A 87 3.34 1.90 -1.30
CA ARG A 87 4.52 2.49 -0.62
C ARG A 87 5.70 2.74 -1.56
N CYS A 88 5.96 4.00 -1.90
CA CYS A 88 7.23 4.34 -2.56
C CYS A 88 8.40 4.28 -1.56
N ASP A 89 9.64 4.32 -2.05
CA ASP A 89 10.86 4.19 -1.23
C ASP A 89 10.87 5.14 -0.03
N GLN A 90 10.56 6.42 -0.25
CA GLN A 90 10.54 7.45 0.78
C GLN A 90 9.48 7.15 1.85
N GLU A 91 8.28 6.73 1.45
CA GLU A 91 7.20 6.39 2.40
C GLU A 91 7.55 5.18 3.25
N GLU A 92 8.19 4.16 2.66
CA GLU A 92 8.59 2.95 3.40
C GLU A 92 9.69 3.27 4.42
N ARG A 93 10.68 4.09 4.04
CA ARG A 93 11.77 4.52 4.93
C ARG A 93 11.27 5.40 6.07
N ASP A 94 10.25 6.23 5.83
CA ASP A 94 9.69 7.15 6.81
C ASP A 94 9.12 6.46 8.06
N GLU A 95 8.61 5.24 7.90
CA GLU A 95 8.13 4.44 9.04
C GLU A 95 9.26 4.04 10.00
N GLY A 96 10.53 4.08 9.56
CA GLY A 96 11.69 3.78 10.40
C GLY A 96 11.85 2.29 10.74
N LYS A 97 11.22 1.40 9.97
CA LYS A 97 11.18 -0.06 10.24
C LYS A 97 12.25 -0.87 9.51
N GLY A 98 13.23 -0.20 8.90
CA GLY A 98 14.34 -0.84 8.20
C GLY A 98 14.00 -1.43 6.82
N PHE A 99 12.87 -1.03 6.23
CA PHE A 99 12.49 -1.42 4.88
C PHE A 99 12.58 -0.25 3.91
N ASP A 100 12.81 -0.59 2.65
CA ASP A 100 12.81 0.29 1.50
C ASP A 100 12.32 -0.49 0.27
N THR A 101 12.32 0.10 -0.93
CA THR A 101 11.93 -0.63 -2.14
C THR A 101 12.93 -1.74 -2.46
N TYR A 102 12.45 -2.96 -2.72
CA TYR A 102 13.32 -4.10 -3.03
C TYR A 102 14.23 -3.81 -4.25
N LYS A 103 15.54 -4.00 -4.07
CA LYS A 103 16.54 -3.88 -5.13
C LYS A 103 16.80 -5.23 -5.79
N ILE A 104 16.41 -5.36 -7.06
CA ILE A 104 16.70 -6.56 -7.85
C ILE A 104 18.13 -6.41 -8.43
N PRO A 105 19.07 -7.33 -8.13
CA PRO A 105 20.41 -7.32 -8.71
C PRO A 105 20.35 -7.33 -10.24
N GLY A 106 21.11 -6.46 -10.91
CA GLY A 106 21.10 -6.36 -12.38
C GLY A 106 19.90 -5.63 -12.99
N TYR A 107 18.95 -5.14 -12.18
CA TYR A 107 17.81 -4.34 -12.65
C TYR A 107 17.70 -2.99 -11.93
N GLY A 108 17.69 -2.99 -10.59
CA GLY A 108 17.52 -1.78 -9.78
C GLY A 108 16.35 -1.90 -8.79
N ASN A 109 15.94 -0.76 -8.23
CA ASN A 109 14.86 -0.69 -7.26
C ASN A 109 13.48 -0.82 -7.93
N LEU A 110 12.56 -1.48 -7.26
CA LEU A 110 11.14 -1.42 -7.62
C LEU A 110 10.57 -0.03 -7.34
N VAL A 111 9.52 0.34 -8.08
CA VAL A 111 8.83 1.64 -7.89
C VAL A 111 8.03 1.67 -6.58
N TYR A 112 7.51 0.51 -6.17
CA TYR A 112 6.74 0.31 -4.96
C TYR A 112 7.32 -0.86 -4.16
N SER A 113 7.29 -0.77 -2.84
CA SER A 113 7.69 -1.81 -1.89
C SER A 113 6.63 -2.91 -1.78
N GLY A 114 5.36 -2.56 -1.98
CA GLY A 114 4.23 -3.47 -1.97
C GLY A 114 4.08 -4.29 -3.25
N LEU A 115 3.05 -5.13 -3.30
CA LEU A 115 2.85 -6.10 -4.39
C LEU A 115 2.72 -5.45 -5.77
N GLN A 116 2.24 -4.21 -5.88
CA GLN A 116 2.19 -3.51 -7.17
C GLN A 116 3.57 -3.41 -7.82
N GLY A 117 4.65 -3.24 -7.04
CA GLY A 117 6.01 -3.15 -7.57
C GLY A 117 6.41 -4.43 -8.31
N PHE A 118 6.17 -5.57 -7.68
CA PHE A 118 6.44 -6.90 -8.25
C PHE A 118 5.52 -7.21 -9.43
N ILE A 119 4.22 -6.98 -9.28
CA ILE A 119 3.22 -7.30 -10.32
C ILE A 119 3.40 -6.44 -11.56
N SER A 120 3.81 -5.17 -11.42
CA SER A 120 4.10 -4.29 -12.57
C SER A 120 5.24 -4.85 -13.41
N LEU A 121 6.25 -5.45 -12.80
CA LEU A 121 7.35 -6.08 -13.50
C LEU A 121 6.95 -7.43 -14.10
N LEU A 122 6.24 -8.27 -13.33
CA LEU A 122 5.71 -9.56 -13.80
C LEU A 122 4.75 -9.40 -15.00
N SER A 123 3.99 -8.31 -15.07
CA SER A 123 3.12 -8.00 -16.21
C SER A 123 3.87 -7.83 -17.54
N LYS A 124 5.18 -7.52 -17.48
CA LYS A 124 6.07 -7.43 -18.66
C LYS A 124 6.78 -8.75 -18.94
N ILE A 125 7.16 -9.48 -17.89
CA ILE A 125 7.89 -10.76 -17.97
C ILE A 125 6.97 -11.88 -18.47
N ARG A 126 5.80 -12.03 -17.84
CA ARG A 126 4.87 -13.15 -18.05
C ARG A 126 4.42 -13.30 -19.51
N PRO A 127 3.95 -12.24 -20.22
CA PRO A 127 3.46 -12.40 -21.59
C PRO A 127 4.54 -12.84 -22.58
N LYS A 128 5.82 -12.57 -22.27
CA LYS A 128 6.97 -12.93 -23.09
C LYS A 128 7.64 -14.22 -22.65
N ASN A 129 7.20 -14.79 -21.53
CA ASN A 129 7.90 -15.88 -20.84
C ASN A 129 9.40 -15.57 -20.68
N ASP A 130 9.73 -14.33 -20.30
CA ASP A 130 11.10 -13.83 -20.20
C ASP A 130 11.81 -14.39 -18.96
N LEU A 131 12.14 -15.67 -19.00
CA LEU A 131 12.85 -16.36 -17.93
C LEU A 131 14.29 -15.86 -17.77
N GLY A 132 14.81 -15.03 -18.68
CA GLY A 132 16.13 -14.40 -18.58
C GLY A 132 16.14 -13.08 -17.82
N HIS A 133 14.97 -12.61 -17.36
CA HIS A 133 14.87 -11.36 -16.62
C HIS A 133 15.60 -11.44 -15.25
N PRO A 134 16.31 -10.38 -14.79
CA PRO A 134 17.04 -10.41 -13.50
C PRO A 134 16.19 -10.76 -12.27
N MET A 135 14.89 -10.45 -12.32
CA MET A 135 13.91 -10.88 -11.30
C MET A 135 13.81 -12.41 -11.20
N CYS A 136 13.75 -13.09 -12.35
CA CYS A 136 13.70 -14.55 -12.40
C CYS A 136 15.01 -15.16 -11.91
N ASP A 137 16.15 -14.56 -12.25
CA ASP A 137 17.46 -14.97 -11.74
C ASP A 137 17.54 -14.84 -10.22
N ASN A 138 17.10 -13.70 -9.67
CA ASN A 138 17.08 -13.50 -8.22
C ASN A 138 16.22 -14.54 -7.50
N LEU A 139 15.04 -14.86 -8.05
CA LEU A 139 14.16 -15.91 -7.52
C LEU A 139 14.74 -17.33 -7.65
N ARG A 140 15.58 -17.60 -8.66
CA ARG A 140 16.32 -18.86 -8.78
C ARG A 140 17.43 -18.97 -7.75
N GLN A 141 18.13 -17.87 -7.50
CA GLN A 141 19.31 -17.80 -6.63
C GLN A 141 18.96 -17.87 -5.14
N GLY A 142 17.79 -17.37 -4.73
CA GLY A 142 17.40 -17.39 -3.33
C GLY A 142 15.96 -16.98 -3.07
N ASN A 143 15.60 -16.99 -1.79
CA ASN A 143 14.24 -16.73 -1.32
C ASN A 143 14.02 -15.29 -0.82
N TRP A 144 15.04 -14.42 -0.96
CA TRP A 144 15.05 -13.08 -0.36
C TRP A 144 13.85 -12.22 -0.76
N MET A 145 13.37 -12.36 -2.00
CA MET A 145 12.20 -11.63 -2.48
C MET A 145 10.91 -12.07 -1.77
N ILE A 146 10.76 -13.37 -1.53
CA ILE A 146 9.62 -13.94 -0.78
C ILE A 146 9.70 -13.45 0.67
N ASP A 147 10.89 -13.51 1.26
CA ASP A 147 11.16 -13.10 2.65
C ASP A 147 10.85 -11.62 2.86
N TYR A 148 11.34 -10.77 1.96
CA TYR A 148 11.10 -9.34 1.98
C TYR A 148 9.60 -9.00 2.02
N ILE A 149 8.77 -9.66 1.18
CA ILE A 149 7.35 -9.33 1.06
C ILE A 149 6.61 -9.54 2.39
N TYR A 150 6.79 -10.67 3.06
CA TYR A 150 6.07 -10.91 4.31
C TYR A 150 6.70 -10.19 5.50
N GLN A 151 8.04 -10.04 5.54
CA GLN A 151 8.73 -9.36 6.63
C GLN A 151 8.31 -7.89 6.73
N ARG A 152 8.19 -7.18 5.60
CA ARG A 152 7.71 -5.80 5.62
C ARG A 152 6.28 -5.69 6.13
N LEU A 153 5.40 -6.64 5.79
CA LEU A 153 4.00 -6.62 6.23
C LEU A 153 3.89 -6.91 7.73
N LYS A 154 4.70 -7.83 8.26
CA LYS A 154 4.79 -8.12 9.71
C LYS A 154 5.29 -6.94 10.53
N ALA A 155 5.96 -5.97 9.91
CA ALA A 155 6.46 -4.80 10.61
C ALA A 155 5.35 -3.79 10.97
N ASP A 156 4.13 -3.92 10.44
CA ASP A 156 3.00 -3.05 10.78
C ASP A 156 1.83 -3.83 11.35
N GLU A 157 1.25 -3.31 12.43
CA GLU A 157 0.14 -3.94 13.14
C GLU A 157 -1.05 -4.22 12.22
N GLY A 158 -1.40 -3.27 11.34
CA GLY A 158 -2.53 -3.41 10.41
C GLY A 158 -2.33 -4.47 9.33
N THR A 159 -1.08 -4.84 9.01
CA THR A 159 -0.75 -5.86 8.01
C THR A 159 -0.07 -7.09 8.60
N GLU A 160 0.05 -7.20 9.92
CA GLU A 160 0.84 -8.25 10.56
C GLU A 160 0.25 -9.64 10.29
N GLU A 161 -1.08 -9.77 10.40
CA GLU A 161 -1.79 -11.02 10.12
C GLU A 161 -1.63 -11.45 8.65
N LEU A 162 -1.66 -10.49 7.71
CA LEU A 162 -1.39 -10.74 6.30
C LEU A 162 0.04 -11.25 6.09
N GLY A 163 1.02 -10.61 6.74
CA GLY A 163 2.42 -11.03 6.68
C GLY A 163 2.62 -12.45 7.23
N LYS A 164 2.05 -12.75 8.41
CA LYS A 164 2.08 -14.10 9.01
C LYS A 164 1.44 -15.14 8.08
N TRP A 165 0.31 -14.82 7.48
CA TRP A 165 -0.35 -15.72 6.54
C TRP A 165 0.53 -15.99 5.31
N ILE A 166 1.14 -14.95 4.71
CA ILE A 166 2.03 -15.12 3.55
C ILE A 166 3.28 -15.93 3.93
N GLU A 167 3.87 -15.68 5.09
CA GLU A 167 5.03 -16.43 5.59
C GLU A 167 4.73 -17.93 5.68
N GLU A 168 3.61 -18.29 6.31
CA GLU A 168 3.18 -19.68 6.48
C GLU A 168 2.87 -20.36 5.13
N ASN A 169 2.15 -19.68 4.24
CA ASN A 169 1.68 -20.26 2.98
C ASN A 169 2.72 -20.22 1.84
N THR A 170 3.86 -19.55 2.04
CA THR A 170 4.96 -19.54 1.06
C THR A 170 6.15 -20.43 1.46
N LYS A 171 6.07 -21.19 2.56
CA LYS A 171 7.11 -22.15 2.99
C LYS A 171 7.44 -23.15 1.88
N SER A 172 6.42 -23.75 1.26
CA SER A 172 6.59 -24.75 0.21
C SER A 172 7.24 -24.14 -1.05
N LEU A 173 6.96 -22.87 -1.36
CA LEU A 173 7.57 -22.17 -2.50
C LEU A 173 9.10 -22.07 -2.37
N LYS A 174 9.64 -22.02 -1.14
CA LYS A 174 11.08 -21.98 -0.88
C LYS A 174 11.80 -23.29 -1.21
N VAL A 175 11.07 -24.41 -1.16
CA VAL A 175 11.56 -25.80 -1.37
C VAL A 175 11.37 -26.26 -2.82
N VAL A 176 10.50 -25.60 -3.58
CA VAL A 176 10.33 -25.85 -5.01
C VAL A 176 11.67 -25.72 -5.75
N PRO A 177 11.97 -26.59 -6.73
CA PRO A 177 13.21 -26.49 -7.52
C PRO A 177 13.42 -25.09 -8.09
N SER A 178 14.66 -24.61 -8.04
CA SER A 178 15.02 -23.21 -8.37
C SER A 178 14.42 -22.77 -9.71
N TYR A 179 14.52 -23.59 -10.76
CA TYR A 179 14.01 -23.29 -12.10
C TYR A 179 12.47 -23.12 -12.17
N LEU A 180 11.71 -23.64 -11.20
CA LEU A 180 10.26 -23.48 -11.12
C LEU A 180 9.83 -22.28 -10.24
N LYS A 181 10.73 -21.76 -9.39
CA LYS A 181 10.40 -20.67 -8.45
C LYS A 181 9.80 -19.43 -9.13
N PRO A 182 10.35 -18.91 -10.26
CA PRO A 182 9.78 -17.73 -10.90
C PRO A 182 8.31 -17.90 -11.30
N ALA A 183 7.95 -19.06 -11.87
CA ALA A 183 6.59 -19.34 -12.30
C ALA A 183 5.61 -19.46 -11.12
N TYR A 184 5.99 -20.21 -10.09
CA TYR A 184 5.11 -20.36 -8.91
C TYR A 184 5.04 -19.09 -8.05
N PHE A 185 6.12 -18.31 -7.97
CA PHE A 185 6.11 -16.99 -7.36
C PHE A 185 5.08 -16.09 -8.04
N ASP A 186 5.13 -16.00 -9.37
CA ASP A 186 4.21 -15.20 -10.16
C ASP A 186 2.75 -15.62 -9.91
N MET A 187 2.47 -16.92 -9.96
CA MET A 187 1.12 -17.44 -9.73
C MET A 187 0.59 -17.12 -8.32
N VAL A 188 1.39 -17.37 -7.28
CA VAL A 188 0.99 -17.14 -5.88
C VAL A 188 0.75 -15.66 -5.62
N PHE A 189 1.72 -14.80 -5.94
CA PHE A 189 1.62 -13.37 -5.63
C PHE A 189 0.64 -12.63 -6.54
N THR A 190 0.38 -13.12 -7.75
CA THR A 190 -0.72 -12.62 -8.58
C THR A 190 -2.07 -12.95 -7.97
N GLY A 191 -2.26 -14.17 -7.44
CA GLY A 191 -3.50 -14.54 -6.74
C GLY A 191 -3.76 -13.65 -5.53
N ILE A 192 -2.76 -13.48 -4.67
CA ILE A 192 -2.80 -12.58 -3.51
C ILE A 192 -3.14 -11.15 -3.94
N TYR A 193 -2.43 -10.62 -4.95
CA TYR A 193 -2.64 -9.27 -5.46
C TYR A 193 -4.08 -9.06 -5.96
N ILE A 194 -4.62 -9.98 -6.77
CA ILE A 194 -5.99 -9.89 -7.30
C ILE A 194 -6.98 -9.80 -6.15
N MET A 195 -6.84 -10.64 -5.12
CA MET A 195 -7.75 -10.62 -3.97
C MET A 195 -7.68 -9.32 -3.17
N LEU A 196 -6.49 -8.72 -3.01
CA LEU A 196 -6.34 -7.42 -2.36
C LEU A 196 -6.94 -6.29 -3.20
N ILE A 197 -6.81 -6.32 -4.52
CA ILE A 197 -7.44 -5.37 -5.43
C ILE A 197 -8.97 -5.50 -5.38
N GLU A 198 -9.49 -6.71 -5.44
CA GLU A 198 -10.93 -6.95 -5.33
C GLU A 198 -11.50 -6.47 -3.98
N HIS A 199 -10.79 -6.75 -2.88
CA HIS A 199 -11.15 -6.22 -1.56
C HIS A 199 -11.15 -4.70 -1.54
N SER A 200 -10.12 -4.08 -2.12
CA SER A 200 -10.03 -2.62 -2.25
C SER A 200 -11.28 -2.04 -2.93
N HIS A 201 -11.74 -2.62 -4.04
CA HIS A 201 -12.94 -2.16 -4.74
C HIS A 201 -14.22 -2.42 -3.97
N ARG A 202 -14.33 -3.56 -3.28
CA ARG A 202 -15.51 -3.92 -2.46
C ARG A 202 -15.64 -3.03 -1.22
N SER A 203 -14.53 -2.56 -0.66
CA SER A 203 -14.49 -1.64 0.47
C SER A 203 -14.73 -0.18 0.10
N MET A 204 -14.78 0.14 -1.20
CA MET A 204 -15.13 1.47 -1.69
C MET A 204 -16.64 1.59 -2.00
N SER A 205 -17.08 2.80 -2.29
CA SER A 205 -18.47 3.13 -2.63
C SER A 205 -19.04 2.26 -3.76
N SER A 206 -20.37 2.20 -3.87
CA SER A 206 -21.03 1.50 -4.96
C SER A 206 -20.64 2.03 -6.35
N PHE A 207 -20.26 3.31 -6.46
CA PHE A 207 -19.78 3.92 -7.70
C PHE A 207 -18.49 3.25 -8.18
N VAL A 208 -17.57 2.93 -7.26
CA VAL A 208 -16.33 2.21 -7.58
C VAL A 208 -16.58 0.71 -7.74
N ASN A 209 -17.24 0.08 -6.78
CA ASN A 209 -17.42 -1.37 -6.74
C ASN A 209 -18.16 -1.89 -7.98
N LYS A 210 -19.23 -1.19 -8.40
CA LYS A 210 -20.01 -1.50 -9.61
C LYS A 210 -19.54 -0.72 -10.85
N GLY A 211 -18.47 0.06 -10.72
CA GLY A 211 -17.92 0.89 -11.79
C GLY A 211 -17.21 0.08 -12.87
N SER A 212 -16.89 0.75 -13.98
CA SER A 212 -16.10 0.17 -15.06
C SER A 212 -14.66 -0.12 -14.60
N ILE A 213 -13.92 -0.89 -15.41
CA ILE A 213 -12.49 -1.15 -15.19
C ILE A 213 -11.70 0.17 -15.08
N PHE A 214 -12.08 1.17 -15.87
CA PHE A 214 -11.44 2.49 -15.83
C PHE A 214 -11.68 3.22 -14.50
N VAL A 215 -12.93 3.23 -14.00
CA VAL A 215 -13.26 3.81 -12.69
C VAL A 215 -12.50 3.09 -11.58
N LYS A 216 -12.47 1.76 -11.62
CA LYS A 216 -11.73 0.92 -10.67
C LYS A 216 -10.23 1.15 -10.72
N ALA A 217 -9.66 1.42 -11.90
CA ALA A 217 -8.24 1.75 -12.04
C ALA A 217 -7.94 3.13 -11.45
N LEU A 218 -8.77 4.14 -11.74
CA LEU A 218 -8.62 5.49 -11.18
C LEU A 218 -8.79 5.50 -9.66
N SER A 219 -9.73 4.73 -9.12
CA SER A 219 -9.98 4.68 -7.67
C SER A 219 -8.79 4.13 -6.89
N MET A 220 -7.92 3.32 -7.52
CA MET A 220 -6.68 2.87 -6.89
C MET A 220 -5.73 4.03 -6.58
N GLY A 221 -5.85 5.18 -7.25
CA GLY A 221 -5.16 6.41 -6.89
C GLY A 221 -5.45 6.85 -5.45
N SER A 222 -6.67 6.58 -4.95
CA SER A 222 -7.02 6.83 -3.55
C SER A 222 -6.13 6.06 -2.59
N LEU A 223 -5.76 4.82 -2.95
CA LEU A 223 -4.87 3.99 -2.14
C LEU A 223 -3.40 4.34 -2.36
N GLN A 224 -3.01 4.82 -3.53
CA GLN A 224 -1.63 5.24 -3.77
C GLN A 224 -1.29 6.50 -2.98
N PHE A 225 -2.12 7.54 -3.10
CA PHE A 225 -1.79 8.85 -2.56
C PHE A 225 -2.18 9.05 -1.10
N ALA A 226 -3.08 8.24 -0.55
CA ALA A 226 -3.54 8.38 0.83
C ALA A 226 -3.01 7.26 1.72
N ALA A 227 -2.15 7.65 2.67
CA ALA A 227 -1.49 6.73 3.57
C ALA A 227 -1.14 7.42 4.89
N TYR A 228 -0.99 6.64 5.95
CA TYR A 228 -0.35 7.12 7.17
C TYR A 228 1.16 7.29 6.92
N ILE A 229 1.69 8.47 7.23
CA ILE A 229 3.10 8.83 7.08
C ILE A 229 3.53 9.55 8.35
N LYS A 230 4.50 8.96 9.06
CA LYS A 230 4.94 9.39 10.39
C LYS A 230 5.46 10.82 10.40
N SER A 231 6.13 11.26 9.34
CA SER A 231 6.65 12.63 9.24
C SER A 231 5.67 13.66 8.67
N ALA A 232 4.45 13.26 8.29
CA ALA A 232 3.53 14.10 7.54
C ALA A 232 2.07 13.97 8.02
N ASP A 233 1.89 14.15 9.32
CA ASP A 233 0.59 14.09 9.99
C ASP A 233 -0.33 15.26 9.65
N LEU A 234 -1.64 15.00 9.74
CA LEU A 234 -2.63 16.06 9.85
C LEU A 234 -2.57 16.70 11.25
N PRO A 235 -2.95 17.97 11.39
CA PRO A 235 -3.16 18.60 12.68
C PRO A 235 -4.00 17.73 13.63
N THR A 236 -3.65 17.74 14.92
CA THR A 236 -4.42 17.04 15.95
C THR A 236 -5.85 17.55 15.96
N LEU A 237 -6.81 16.66 15.71
CA LEU A 237 -8.23 17.00 15.68
C LEU A 237 -8.75 17.27 17.08
N SER A 238 -9.90 17.95 17.18
CA SER A 238 -10.47 18.31 18.47
C SER A 238 -10.81 17.07 19.32
N PRO A 239 -10.45 17.05 20.62
CA PRO A 239 -10.89 15.99 21.51
C PRO A 239 -12.42 15.97 21.67
N LYS A 240 -13.11 17.08 21.38
CA LYS A 240 -14.57 17.21 21.42
C LYS A 240 -15.27 16.82 20.11
N LEU A 241 -14.53 16.25 19.15
CA LEU A 241 -15.09 15.84 17.86
C LEU A 241 -16.19 14.77 18.02
N SER A 242 -17.28 14.85 17.26
CA SER A 242 -18.30 13.79 17.30
C SER A 242 -17.76 12.45 16.74
N PRO A 243 -18.23 11.29 17.21
CA PRO A 243 -17.82 10.00 16.66
C PRO A 243 -18.12 9.89 15.14
N PRO A 244 -17.29 9.16 14.38
CA PRO A 244 -16.10 8.43 14.82
C PRO A 244 -14.91 9.36 15.11
N LYS A 245 -14.07 8.92 16.05
CA LYS A 245 -12.81 9.58 16.41
C LYS A 245 -11.70 9.20 15.41
N PRO A 246 -10.68 10.04 15.23
CA PRO A 246 -9.54 9.68 14.39
C PRO A 246 -8.87 8.39 14.88
N PRO A 247 -8.34 7.56 13.96
CA PRO A 247 -7.58 6.37 14.34
C PRO A 247 -6.35 6.76 15.13
N THR A 248 -5.89 5.85 15.99
CA THR A 248 -4.70 6.03 16.82
C THR A 248 -3.73 4.87 16.63
N ARG A 249 -2.45 5.13 16.90
CA ARG A 249 -1.37 4.12 16.92
C ARG A 249 -0.43 4.42 18.08
N LEU A 250 0.38 3.45 18.45
CA LEU A 250 1.46 3.63 19.42
C LEU A 250 2.71 4.16 18.72
N ASP A 251 3.33 5.18 19.30
CA ASP A 251 4.65 5.64 18.89
C ASP A 251 5.77 4.75 19.47
N GLU A 252 7.03 5.09 19.17
CA GLU A 252 8.23 4.37 19.66
C GLU A 252 8.32 4.35 21.20
N ASN A 253 7.69 5.30 21.87
CA ASN A 253 7.63 5.42 23.32
C ASN A 253 6.37 4.78 23.92
N LYS A 254 5.61 4.00 23.12
CA LYS A 254 4.32 3.38 23.49
C LYS A 254 3.25 4.39 23.90
N LYS A 255 3.33 5.63 23.41
CA LYS A 255 2.31 6.64 23.61
C LYS A 255 1.31 6.58 22.46
N GLU A 256 0.03 6.68 22.80
CA GLU A 256 -1.03 6.78 21.79
C GLU A 256 -0.98 8.13 21.08
N ILE A 257 -0.89 8.09 19.75
CA ILE A 257 -0.86 9.24 18.85
C ILE A 257 -1.94 9.12 17.78
N GLN A 258 -2.41 10.26 17.27
CA GLN A 258 -3.31 10.31 16.13
C GLN A 258 -2.61 9.73 14.90
N ALA A 259 -3.26 8.79 14.21
CA ALA A 259 -2.73 8.08 13.06
C ALA A 259 -3.61 8.26 11.81
N CYS A 260 -4.10 9.48 11.61
CA CYS A 260 -4.83 9.82 10.39
C CYS A 260 -3.94 9.63 9.17
N ILE A 261 -4.50 9.10 8.09
CA ILE A 261 -3.82 9.16 6.81
C ILE A 261 -3.75 10.61 6.33
N SER A 262 -2.74 10.89 5.51
CA SER A 262 -2.57 12.16 4.82
C SER A 262 -2.43 11.95 3.31
N LEU A 263 -2.72 12.99 2.53
CA LEU A 263 -2.79 12.90 1.07
C LEU A 263 -1.54 13.51 0.42
N SER A 264 -0.82 12.68 -0.32
CA SER A 264 0.31 13.11 -1.14
C SER A 264 -0.15 13.87 -2.39
N ALA A 265 0.57 14.95 -2.74
CA ALA A 265 0.39 15.62 -4.04
C ALA A 265 0.97 14.81 -5.22
N GLY A 266 1.85 13.85 -4.95
CA GLY A 266 2.50 13.03 -5.96
C GLY A 266 3.63 12.17 -5.42
N LEU A 267 3.76 10.96 -5.96
CA LEU A 267 4.83 10.03 -5.61
C LEU A 267 5.94 10.07 -6.67
N PRO A 268 7.23 9.95 -6.30
CA PRO A 268 7.75 9.87 -4.93
C PRO A 268 8.03 11.24 -4.29
N HIS A 269 8.07 12.32 -5.06
CA HIS A 269 8.69 13.59 -4.66
C HIS A 269 7.93 14.38 -3.58
N PHE A 270 6.62 14.16 -3.45
CA PHE A 270 5.73 14.83 -2.49
C PHE A 270 5.08 13.80 -1.56
N SER A 271 5.88 12.86 -1.05
CA SER A 271 5.39 11.69 -0.32
C SER A 271 5.63 11.75 1.20
N VAL A 272 6.59 12.54 1.69
CA VAL A 272 6.98 12.56 3.11
C VAL A 272 7.33 13.95 3.60
N GLY A 273 7.41 14.11 4.92
CA GLY A 273 7.75 15.36 5.60
C GLY A 273 6.83 16.52 5.21
N TYR A 274 7.39 17.73 5.28
CA TYR A 274 6.66 18.95 4.91
C TYR A 274 6.18 18.92 3.45
N MET A 275 6.90 18.25 2.54
CA MET A 275 6.58 18.20 1.11
C MET A 275 5.33 17.38 0.77
N ARG A 276 4.72 16.63 1.71
CA ARG A 276 3.59 15.76 1.38
C ARG A 276 2.28 16.51 1.19
N ASN A 277 1.93 17.36 2.16
CA ASN A 277 0.58 17.89 2.32
C ASN A 277 0.47 19.30 1.76
N TRP A 278 -0.16 19.41 0.59
CA TRP A 278 -0.42 20.67 -0.08
C TRP A 278 -1.92 20.98 -0.12
N GLY A 279 -2.36 22.10 0.47
CA GLY A 279 -3.77 22.45 0.61
C GLY A 279 -4.50 22.58 -0.73
N ARG A 280 -3.88 23.19 -1.73
CA ARG A 280 -4.44 23.27 -3.09
C ARG A 280 -4.70 21.86 -3.65
N ASP A 281 -3.65 21.06 -3.75
CA ASP A 281 -3.70 19.72 -4.34
C ASP A 281 -4.65 18.81 -3.55
N THR A 282 -4.61 18.89 -2.23
CA THR A 282 -5.51 18.15 -1.33
C THR A 282 -6.96 18.43 -1.66
N PHE A 283 -7.38 19.70 -1.70
CA PHE A 283 -8.78 20.05 -1.88
C PHE A 283 -9.25 20.04 -3.35
N ILE A 284 -8.35 19.96 -4.32
CA ILE A 284 -8.73 19.57 -5.69
C ILE A 284 -9.02 18.06 -5.75
N ALA A 285 -8.16 17.24 -5.12
CA ALA A 285 -8.23 15.78 -5.22
C ALA A 285 -9.25 15.12 -4.27
N LEU A 286 -9.58 15.76 -3.13
CA LEU A 286 -10.33 15.15 -2.03
C LEU A 286 -11.70 14.61 -2.45
N ARG A 287 -12.44 15.32 -3.31
CA ARG A 287 -13.73 14.81 -3.81
C ARG A 287 -13.56 13.51 -4.59
N GLY A 288 -12.61 13.46 -5.52
CA GLY A 288 -12.37 12.30 -6.36
C GLY A 288 -11.79 11.11 -5.60
N LEU A 289 -10.81 11.38 -4.72
CA LEU A 289 -10.07 10.33 -4.03
C LEU A 289 -10.73 9.84 -2.75
N PHE A 290 -11.56 10.66 -2.08
CA PHE A 290 -12.23 10.27 -0.83
C PHE A 290 -13.75 10.25 -0.92
N ILE A 291 -14.40 11.33 -1.35
CA ILE A 291 -15.87 11.39 -1.32
C ILE A 291 -16.45 10.37 -2.30
N LEU A 292 -16.06 10.41 -3.58
CA LEU A 292 -16.59 9.48 -4.59
C LEU A 292 -16.20 8.01 -4.34
N THR A 293 -15.11 7.75 -3.62
CA THR A 293 -14.67 6.40 -3.24
C THR A 293 -15.28 5.91 -1.93
N GLY A 294 -16.06 6.73 -1.21
CA GLY A 294 -16.71 6.34 0.04
C GLY A 294 -15.86 6.49 1.30
N ARG A 295 -14.69 7.14 1.22
CA ARG A 295 -13.76 7.39 2.34
C ARG A 295 -14.14 8.66 3.10
N TYR A 296 -15.37 8.69 3.57
CA TYR A 296 -15.98 9.88 4.16
C TYR A 296 -15.29 10.32 5.45
N GLN A 297 -14.89 9.37 6.30
CA GLN A 297 -14.21 9.68 7.55
C GLN A 297 -12.86 10.37 7.29
N GLU A 298 -12.08 9.87 6.33
CA GLU A 298 -10.80 10.49 5.99
C GLU A 298 -10.99 11.86 5.35
N ALA A 299 -11.99 12.04 4.46
CA ALA A 299 -12.35 13.35 3.93
C ALA A 299 -12.67 14.36 5.04
N ARG A 300 -13.49 13.95 6.01
CA ARG A 300 -13.84 14.76 7.19
C ARG A 300 -12.61 15.18 7.98
N TYR A 301 -11.69 14.25 8.26
CA TYR A 301 -10.47 14.55 9.01
C TYR A 301 -9.55 15.53 8.27
N HIS A 302 -9.46 15.45 6.94
CA HIS A 302 -8.70 16.44 6.16
C HIS A 302 -9.35 17.82 6.21
N ILE A 303 -10.67 17.91 6.01
CA ILE A 303 -11.42 19.17 6.09
C ILE A 303 -11.18 19.86 7.44
N LEU A 304 -11.33 19.12 8.54
CA LEU A 304 -11.19 19.64 9.90
C LEU A 304 -9.73 19.95 10.27
N GLY A 305 -8.78 19.13 9.81
CA GLY A 305 -7.35 19.33 10.03
C GLY A 305 -6.87 20.64 9.38
N TYR A 306 -7.23 20.90 8.14
CA TYR A 306 -6.90 22.18 7.49
C TYR A 306 -7.69 23.36 8.08
N ALA A 307 -8.93 23.15 8.51
CA ALA A 307 -9.73 24.17 9.20
C ALA A 307 -9.05 24.67 10.48
N ALA A 308 -8.36 23.78 11.22
CA ALA A 308 -7.58 24.13 12.41
C ALA A 308 -6.48 25.16 12.11
N CYS A 309 -6.00 25.20 10.87
CA CYS A 309 -4.93 26.07 10.40
C CYS A 309 -5.42 27.38 9.78
N LEU A 310 -6.74 27.61 9.65
CA LEU A 310 -7.25 28.84 9.02
C LEU A 310 -6.63 30.07 9.69
N ARG A 311 -6.06 30.96 8.89
CA ARG A 311 -5.45 32.21 9.34
C ARG A 311 -5.49 33.22 8.20
N HIS A 312 -5.66 34.51 8.50
CA HIS A 312 -5.79 35.57 7.49
C HIS A 312 -6.97 35.36 6.53
N GLY A 313 -7.97 34.56 6.92
CA GLY A 313 -9.05 34.11 6.02
C GLY A 313 -8.59 33.12 4.94
N LEU A 314 -7.42 32.49 5.10
CA LEU A 314 -6.81 31.57 4.14
C LEU A 314 -6.56 30.19 4.76
N ILE A 315 -6.67 29.17 3.91
CA ILE A 315 -6.17 27.82 4.17
C ILE A 315 -4.72 27.75 3.65
N PRO A 316 -3.78 27.14 4.39
CA PRO A 316 -2.39 27.14 3.97
C PRO A 316 -2.15 26.31 2.71
N ASN A 317 -1.15 26.69 1.92
CA ASN A 317 -0.66 25.83 0.84
C ASN A 317 0.17 24.68 1.39
N LEU A 318 1.21 24.99 2.16
CA LEU A 318 2.03 23.98 2.82
C LEU A 318 1.45 23.74 4.21
N LEU A 319 1.04 22.51 4.53
CA LEU A 319 0.43 22.21 5.83
C LEU A 319 1.46 22.07 6.95
N ASP A 320 2.49 21.23 6.77
CA ASP A 320 3.52 20.90 7.78
C ASP A 320 2.97 20.71 9.22
N GLY A 321 2.02 19.79 9.38
CA GLY A 321 1.36 19.51 10.67
C GLY A 321 0.55 20.67 11.27
N GLY A 322 0.38 21.77 10.52
CA GLY A 322 -0.40 22.95 10.89
C GLY A 322 0.36 24.05 11.65
N ARG A 323 1.59 23.77 12.13
CA ARG A 323 2.33 24.71 12.99
C ARG A 323 3.31 25.59 12.24
N ASN A 324 3.93 25.09 11.18
CA ASN A 324 4.84 25.86 10.31
C ASN A 324 4.23 26.11 8.92
N SER A 325 2.91 26.13 8.84
CA SER A 325 2.20 26.26 7.58
C SER A 325 2.52 27.56 6.83
N ARG A 326 2.40 27.52 5.49
CA ARG A 326 2.62 28.68 4.62
C ARG A 326 1.31 29.16 3.99
N PHE A 327 1.07 30.46 4.04
CA PHE A 327 -0.20 31.10 3.63
C PHE A 327 0.00 31.95 2.36
N ASN A 328 0.74 31.40 1.39
CA ASN A 328 1.04 32.03 0.10
C ASN A 328 0.06 31.61 -1.02
N CYS A 329 -1.07 30.99 -0.66
CA CYS A 329 -2.03 30.42 -1.59
C CYS A 329 -3.42 31.03 -1.40
N ARG A 330 -3.90 31.74 -2.43
CA ARG A 330 -5.19 32.42 -2.41
C ARG A 330 -6.35 31.50 -2.76
N ASP A 331 -6.09 30.42 -3.48
CA ASP A 331 -7.10 29.53 -4.04
C ASP A 331 -7.44 28.33 -3.14
N ALA A 332 -6.53 27.89 -2.26
CA ALA A 332 -6.76 26.73 -1.38
C ALA A 332 -8.02 26.87 -0.51
N VAL A 333 -8.32 28.07 0.00
CA VAL A 333 -9.53 28.32 0.81
C VAL A 333 -10.82 28.07 0.01
N TRP A 334 -10.83 28.41 -1.28
CA TRP A 334 -12.00 28.21 -2.13
C TRP A 334 -12.19 26.74 -2.49
N TRP A 335 -11.10 26.02 -2.75
CA TRP A 335 -11.15 24.57 -2.94
C TRP A 335 -11.59 23.84 -1.66
N TRP A 336 -11.14 24.30 -0.49
CA TRP A 336 -11.59 23.78 0.81
C TRP A 336 -13.10 23.99 1.02
N LEU A 337 -13.61 25.20 0.78
CA LEU A 337 -15.05 25.48 0.85
C LEU A 337 -15.84 24.65 -0.17
N TYR A 338 -15.35 24.50 -1.40
CA TYR A 338 -15.94 23.63 -2.41
C TYR A 338 -16.01 22.17 -1.96
N CYS A 339 -14.95 21.65 -1.34
CA CYS A 339 -14.93 20.30 -0.78
C CYS A 339 -15.93 20.13 0.37
N ILE A 340 -16.12 21.13 1.23
CA ILE A 340 -17.14 21.10 2.28
C ILE A 340 -18.54 21.03 1.66
N LYS A 341 -18.82 21.86 0.64
CA LYS A 341 -20.08 21.77 -0.12
C LYS A 341 -20.30 20.36 -0.66
N CYS A 342 -19.30 19.81 -1.35
CA CYS A 342 -19.39 18.45 -1.90
C CYS A 342 -19.58 17.40 -0.80
N TYR A 343 -18.93 17.56 0.36
CA TYR A 343 -19.11 16.66 1.50
C TYR A 343 -20.56 16.70 2.01
N VAL A 344 -21.12 17.90 2.18
CA VAL A 344 -22.50 18.08 2.65
C VAL A 344 -23.51 17.49 1.65
N GLU A 345 -23.28 17.63 0.35
CA GLU A 345 -24.17 17.15 -0.72
C GLU A 345 -24.07 15.64 -0.96
N ASP A 346 -22.85 15.09 -1.02
CA ASP A 346 -22.60 13.72 -1.47
C ASP A 346 -22.53 12.70 -0.31
N VAL A 347 -22.24 13.13 0.92
CA VAL A 347 -22.08 12.23 2.08
C VAL A 347 -23.39 12.06 2.85
N PRO A 348 -23.80 10.83 3.21
CA PRO A 348 -24.98 10.61 4.05
C PRO A 348 -24.87 11.36 5.39
N ASN A 349 -25.90 12.16 5.72
CA ASN A 349 -25.89 13.08 6.87
C ASN A 349 -24.72 14.07 6.87
N GLY A 350 -24.21 14.45 5.69
CA GLY A 350 -23.04 15.29 5.52
C GLY A 350 -23.15 16.65 6.21
N LEU A 351 -24.35 17.20 6.35
CA LEU A 351 -24.61 18.46 7.05
C LEU A 351 -24.06 18.51 8.49
N LYS A 352 -23.98 17.35 9.18
CA LYS A 352 -23.47 17.27 10.56
C LYS A 352 -22.01 17.71 10.70
N ILE A 353 -21.23 17.68 9.62
CA ILE A 353 -19.83 18.14 9.67
C ILE A 353 -19.72 19.62 10.05
N LEU A 354 -20.76 20.43 9.77
CA LEU A 354 -20.77 21.85 10.09
C LEU A 354 -20.71 22.12 11.59
N GLU A 355 -21.25 21.21 12.40
CA GLU A 355 -21.28 21.29 13.87
C GLU A 355 -20.00 20.76 14.52
N ASP A 356 -19.15 20.06 13.77
CA ASP A 356 -17.94 19.46 14.30
C ASP A 356 -16.97 20.51 14.84
N LYS A 357 -16.36 20.16 15.97
CA LYS A 357 -15.40 21.05 16.64
C LYS A 357 -14.05 20.99 15.95
N VAL A 358 -13.59 22.17 15.55
CA VAL A 358 -12.28 22.44 15.01
C VAL A 358 -11.45 23.08 16.11
N SER A 359 -10.35 22.44 16.51
CA SER A 359 -9.38 23.05 17.42
C SER A 359 -8.48 24.01 16.66
N ARG A 360 -8.74 25.31 16.77
CA ARG A 360 -7.96 26.34 16.10
C ARG A 360 -6.54 26.40 16.66
N ILE A 361 -5.55 26.11 15.81
CA ILE A 361 -4.13 26.30 16.13
C ILE A 361 -3.86 27.79 16.30
N PHE A 362 -4.42 28.62 15.41
CA PHE A 362 -4.31 30.08 15.46
C PHE A 362 -5.73 30.68 15.55
N PRO A 363 -6.27 30.91 16.77
CA PRO A 363 -7.61 31.48 16.94
C PRO A 363 -7.75 32.90 16.36
N THR A 364 -6.66 33.66 16.33
CA THR A 364 -6.59 34.97 15.69
C THR A 364 -5.29 35.13 14.88
N ASP A 365 -5.25 36.11 13.98
CA ASP A 365 -4.09 36.35 13.10
C ASP A 365 -2.78 36.61 13.86
N ASP A 366 -2.85 37.12 15.09
CA ASP A 366 -1.68 37.42 15.93
C ASP A 366 -1.46 36.43 17.08
N SER A 367 -2.36 35.47 17.25
CA SER A 367 -2.24 34.45 18.29
C SER A 367 -1.00 33.56 18.11
N ALA A 368 -0.48 33.11 19.25
CA ALA A 368 0.46 31.99 19.32
C ALA A 368 -0.28 30.67 19.07
N ALA A 369 0.47 29.66 18.60
CA ALA A 369 -0.08 28.33 18.34
C ALA A 369 -0.65 27.69 19.63
N GLN A 370 -1.92 27.28 19.58
CA GLN A 370 -2.62 26.63 20.68
C GLN A 370 -2.57 25.10 20.57
N GLN A 371 -2.78 24.42 21.70
CA GLN A 371 -2.95 22.98 21.74
C GLN A 371 -4.41 22.60 21.39
N ALA A 372 -4.62 21.36 20.95
CA ALA A 372 -5.95 20.85 20.64
C ALA A 372 -6.88 20.93 21.88
N GLY A 373 -8.13 21.34 21.67
CA GLY A 373 -9.14 21.51 22.71
C GLY A 373 -9.13 22.86 23.44
N GLN A 374 -8.08 23.68 23.31
CA GLN A 374 -7.98 24.99 23.99
C GLN A 374 -8.82 26.08 23.32
N ALA A 375 -8.93 26.03 22.00
CA ALA A 375 -9.71 26.99 21.21
C ALA A 375 -10.56 26.24 20.17
N ASP A 376 -11.66 25.66 20.63
CA ASP A 376 -12.60 24.95 19.75
C ASP A 376 -13.69 25.89 19.23
N GLN A 377 -13.97 25.83 17.94
CA GLN A 377 -15.16 26.43 17.33
C GLN A 377 -15.79 25.47 16.33
N SER A 378 -17.04 25.69 15.94
CA SER A 378 -17.69 24.82 14.95
C SER A 378 -17.11 25.06 13.56
N LEU A 379 -17.15 24.04 12.68
CA LEU A 379 -16.67 24.18 11.30
C LEU A 379 -17.39 25.31 10.56
N GLN A 380 -18.70 25.47 10.75
CA GLN A 380 -19.45 26.59 10.15
C GLN A 380 -18.94 27.97 10.60
N ASP A 381 -18.49 28.12 11.87
CA ASP A 381 -17.90 29.38 12.34
C ASP A 381 -16.55 29.64 11.66
N VAL A 382 -15.73 28.60 11.46
CA VAL A 382 -14.47 28.69 10.68
C VAL A 382 -14.76 29.13 9.24
N MET A 383 -15.79 28.56 8.61
CA MET A 383 -16.20 28.92 7.24
C MET A 383 -16.67 30.37 7.18
N GLN A 384 -17.50 30.80 8.14
CA GLN A 384 -18.00 32.17 8.22
C GLN A 384 -16.86 33.16 8.42
N GLU A 385 -15.87 32.84 9.26
CA GLU A 385 -14.67 33.66 9.43
C GLU A 385 -13.92 33.83 8.11
N ALA A 386 -13.67 32.73 7.38
CA ALA A 386 -12.99 32.80 6.09
C ALA A 386 -13.72 33.74 5.13
N LEU A 387 -15.03 33.55 4.94
CA LEU A 387 -15.85 34.39 4.06
C LEU A 387 -15.87 35.86 4.51
N SER A 388 -16.04 36.11 5.81
CA SER A 388 -16.12 37.47 6.37
C SER A 388 -14.79 38.22 6.20
N ARG A 389 -13.66 37.54 6.38
CA ARG A 389 -12.32 38.13 6.19
C ARG A 389 -12.09 38.56 4.74
N HIS A 390 -12.51 37.74 3.77
CA HIS A 390 -12.44 38.13 2.35
C HIS A 390 -13.35 39.30 2.03
N PHE A 391 -14.58 39.31 2.55
CA PHE A 391 -15.52 40.41 2.36
C PHE A 391 -14.99 41.75 2.92
N GLN A 392 -14.34 41.71 4.08
CA GLN A 392 -13.74 42.89 4.73
C GLN A 392 -12.44 43.36 4.08
N GLY A 393 -11.83 42.55 3.21
CA GLY A 393 -10.50 42.78 2.66
C GLY A 393 -9.39 42.17 3.51
N VAL A 394 -8.54 41.37 2.86
CA VAL A 394 -7.39 40.71 3.48
C VAL A 394 -6.11 41.44 3.10
N THR A 395 -5.35 41.90 4.10
CA THR A 395 -4.01 42.46 3.92
C THR A 395 -3.12 41.97 5.05
N PHE A 396 -2.02 41.31 4.70
CA PHE A 396 -1.00 40.85 5.66
C PHE A 396 0.34 40.67 4.96
N ARG A 397 1.40 40.59 5.75
CA ARG A 397 2.75 40.19 5.29
C ARG A 397 3.01 38.78 5.77
N GLU A 398 3.38 37.87 4.87
CA GLU A 398 3.65 36.48 5.24
C GLU A 398 4.77 36.40 6.28
N LYS A 399 4.51 35.67 7.38
CA LYS A 399 5.50 35.43 8.43
C LYS A 399 6.60 34.51 7.86
N ARG A 400 7.86 34.97 7.94
CA ARG A 400 9.03 34.11 7.71
C ARG A 400 9.41 33.48 9.03
N TRP A 401 9.27 32.16 9.14
CA TRP A 401 9.93 31.39 10.20
C TRP A 401 11.44 31.59 10.07
N LYS A 402 12.11 32.01 11.14
CA LYS A 402 13.56 32.17 11.20
C LYS A 402 14.23 30.82 11.37
#